data_AF-A0A244EEE1-F1
#
_entry.id   AF-A0A244EEE1-F1
#
_cell.length_a   1.000
_cell.length_b   1.000
_cell.length_c   1.000
_cell.angle_alpha   90.00
_cell.angle_beta   90.00
_cell.angle_gamma   90.00
#
_symmetry.space_group_name_H-M   'P 1'
#
loop_
_entity.id
_entity.type
_entity.pdbx_description
1 polymer ?
#
loop_
_entity_poly.entity_id
_entity_poly.type
_entity_poly.pdbx_seq_one_letter_code
_entity_poly.pdbx_strand_id
1 'polypeptide(L)'
;MPMELLRQIAQQTLPCTVYAPAEIDKLRVLRAADLVTAFIPPAEALPHGCESHRPAQVLAITAKGRQALQGQLEDAIAPEHQLARMHP
;
A
#
# COMPACT_ATOMS: atom_id res chain seq x y z
N MET A 1 -1.52 -8.22 1.56
CA MET A 1 -2.41 -7.30 0.79
C MET A 1 -2.03 -5.84 1.07
N PRO A 2 -2.37 -4.83 0.23
CA PRO A 2 -2.03 -3.43 0.53
C PRO A 2 -2.59 -2.92 1.86
N MET A 3 -3.84 -3.28 2.20
CA MET A 3 -4.46 -2.92 3.48
C MET A 3 -3.76 -3.55 4.70
N GLU A 4 -3.17 -4.73 4.55
CA GLU A 4 -2.38 -5.37 5.60
C GLU A 4 -1.09 -4.58 5.88
N LEU A 5 -0.42 -4.09 4.84
CA LEU A 5 0.73 -3.19 4.99
C LEU A 5 0.31 -1.88 5.68
N LEU A 6 -0.85 -1.30 5.33
CA LEU A 6 -1.36 -0.10 6.00
C LEU A 6 -1.54 -0.33 7.51
N ARG A 7 -2.08 -1.50 7.91
CA ARG A 7 -2.22 -1.90 9.31
C ARG A 7 -0.88 -2.08 10.01
N GLN A 8 0.13 -2.61 9.32
CA GLN A 8 1.48 -2.73 9.86
C GLN A 8 2.14 -1.36 10.05
N ILE A 9 2.01 -0.45 9.09
CA ILE A 9 2.51 0.93 9.20
C ILE A 9 1.87 1.65 10.38
N ALA A 10 0.56 1.44 10.63
CA ALA A 10 -0.16 2.06 11.74
C ALA A 10 0.33 1.63 13.14
N GLN A 11 1.03 0.49 13.22
CA GLN A 11 1.62 -0.02 14.46
C GLN A 11 3.07 0.43 14.65
N GLN A 12 3.65 1.14 13.67
CA GLN A 12 5.02 1.63 13.72
C GLN A 12 5.08 3.10 14.15
N THR A 13 6.24 3.51 14.65
CA THR A 13 6.54 4.94 14.83
C THR A 13 6.91 5.54 13.49
N LEU A 14 6.28 6.65 13.12
CA LEU A 14 6.54 7.36 11.88
C LEU A 14 7.52 8.52 12.11
N PRO A 15 8.39 8.83 11.14
CA PRO A 15 8.51 8.18 9.83
C PRO A 15 9.17 6.79 9.89
N CYS A 16 8.75 5.87 9.01
CA CYS A 16 9.33 4.53 8.90
C CYS A 16 9.81 4.21 7.48
N THR A 17 10.82 3.33 7.36
CA THR A 17 11.46 2.97 6.08
C THR A 17 11.03 1.58 5.63
N VAL A 18 10.70 1.45 4.34
CA VAL A 18 10.29 0.21 3.68
C VAL A 18 11.35 -0.20 2.68
N TYR A 19 11.92 -1.40 2.89
CA TYR A 19 13.04 -1.91 2.09
C TYR A 19 12.62 -2.98 1.06
N ALA A 20 11.61 -3.79 1.40
CA ALA A 20 11.23 -4.92 0.57
C ALA A 20 10.50 -4.44 -0.71
N PRO A 21 10.94 -4.84 -1.92
CA PRO A 21 10.33 -4.42 -3.18
C PRO A 21 8.81 -4.67 -3.22
N ALA A 22 8.37 -5.85 -2.80
CA ALA A 22 6.95 -6.20 -2.75
C ALA A 22 6.13 -5.32 -1.79
N GLU A 23 6.73 -4.85 -0.70
CA GLU A 23 6.08 -3.88 0.21
C GLU A 23 6.08 -2.47 -0.39
N ILE A 24 7.12 -2.09 -1.14
CA ILE A 24 7.17 -0.83 -1.87
C ILE A 24 6.08 -0.78 -2.95
N ASP A 25 5.80 -1.87 -3.65
CA ASP A 25 4.70 -1.93 -4.63
C ASP A 25 3.33 -1.77 -3.96
N LYS A 26 3.10 -2.42 -2.81
CA LYS A 26 1.89 -2.19 -2.01
C LYS A 26 1.80 -0.73 -1.53
N LEU A 27 2.93 -0.16 -1.12
CA LEU A 27 2.99 1.24 -0.67
C LEU A 27 2.66 2.21 -1.80
N ARG A 28 3.05 1.91 -3.06
CA ARG A 28 2.65 2.68 -4.24
C ARG A 28 1.13 2.72 -4.40
N VAL A 29 0.46 1.58 -4.23
CA VAL A 29 -1.01 1.49 -4.27
C VAL A 29 -1.64 2.32 -3.15
N LEU A 30 -1.16 2.19 -1.91
CA LEU A 30 -1.67 2.97 -0.76
C LEU A 30 -1.49 4.48 -0.96
N ARG A 31 -0.35 4.89 -1.50
CA ARG A 31 -0.05 6.30 -1.81
C ARG A 31 -0.93 6.82 -2.94
N ALA A 32 -1.12 6.05 -4.01
CA ALA A 32 -2.02 6.40 -5.11
C ALA A 32 -3.49 6.52 -4.66
N ALA A 33 -3.89 5.75 -3.65
CA ALA A 33 -5.22 5.82 -3.04
C ALA A 33 -5.36 6.95 -1.99
N ASP A 34 -4.33 7.77 -1.77
CA ASP A 34 -4.29 8.85 -0.80
C ASP A 34 -4.47 8.39 0.67
N LEU A 35 -4.06 7.14 0.98
CA LEU A 35 -4.15 6.58 2.33
C LEU A 35 -2.90 6.89 3.18
N VAL A 36 -1.78 7.19 2.53
CA VAL A 36 -0.51 7.51 3.18
C VAL A 36 0.21 8.63 2.45
N THR A 37 0.98 9.40 3.19
CA THR A 37 2.01 10.28 2.64
C THR A 37 3.34 9.53 2.70
N ALA A 38 3.90 9.22 1.54
CA ALA A 38 5.16 8.48 1.42
C ALA A 38 6.06 9.08 0.34
N PHE A 39 7.36 9.01 0.58
CA PHE A 39 8.40 9.21 -0.41
C PHE A 39 8.76 7.85 -1.02
N ILE A 40 8.49 7.67 -2.31
CA ILE A 40 8.82 6.45 -3.03
C ILE A 40 9.73 6.84 -4.19
N PRO A 41 11.01 6.45 -4.16
CA PRO A 41 11.91 6.73 -5.27
C PRO A 41 11.45 6.01 -6.55
N PRO A 42 11.68 6.62 -7.72
CA PRO A 42 11.40 5.96 -9.00
C PRO A 42 12.21 4.66 -9.10
N ALA A 43 11.63 3.63 -9.73
CA ALA A 43 12.39 2.45 -10.09
C ALA A 43 13.37 2.84 -11.21
N GLU A 44 14.65 2.63 -10.99
CA GLU A 44 15.67 2.81 -12.01
C GLU A 44 15.94 1.45 -12.66
N ALA A 45 15.67 1.37 -13.97
CA ALA A 45 16.07 0.24 -14.78
C ALA A 45 17.60 0.25 -14.91
N LEU A 46 18.25 -0.75 -14.34
CA LEU A 46 19.69 -0.95 -14.51
C LEU A 46 19.93 -1.76 -15.80
N PRO A 47 21.10 -1.60 -16.43
CA PRO A 47 21.50 -2.47 -17.53
C PRO A 47 21.43 -3.95 -17.11
N HIS A 48 21.07 -4.81 -18.06
CA HIS A 48 20.88 -6.27 -17.87
C HIS A 48 19.61 -6.70 -17.12
N GLY A 49 18.60 -5.83 -17.02
CA GLY A 49 17.29 -6.21 -16.48
C GLY A 49 17.25 -6.31 -14.96
N CYS A 50 18.24 -5.75 -14.26
CA CYS A 50 18.15 -5.53 -12.83
C CYS A 50 17.33 -4.26 -12.55
N GLU A 51 16.54 -4.28 -11.50
CA GLU A 51 15.85 -3.08 -10.99
C GLU A 51 16.50 -2.63 -9.68
N SER A 52 16.90 -1.37 -9.61
CA SER A 52 17.36 -0.79 -8.34
C SER A 52 16.16 -0.35 -7.52
N HIS A 53 15.82 -1.11 -6.48
CA HIS A 53 14.79 -0.72 -5.52
C HIS A 53 15.43 0.04 -4.38
N ARG A 54 15.47 1.37 -4.50
CA ARG A 54 15.82 2.24 -3.39
C ARG A 54 14.72 2.16 -2.30
N PRO A 55 15.07 2.23 -1.02
CA PRO A 55 14.09 2.17 0.05
C PRO A 55 13.10 3.34 -0.03
N ALA A 56 11.84 3.05 0.29
CA ALA A 56 10.79 4.05 0.40
C ALA A 56 10.63 4.49 1.86
N GLN A 57 10.07 5.68 2.08
CA GLN A 57 9.82 6.19 3.42
C GLN A 57 8.36 6.60 3.56
N VAL A 58 7.71 6.10 4.62
CA VAL A 58 6.36 6.50 4.99
C VAL A 58 6.48 7.63 6.02
N LEU A 59 5.89 8.77 5.69
CA LEU A 59 5.98 9.99 6.50
C LEU A 59 4.79 10.08 7.46
N ALA A 60 3.59 9.77 6.98
CA ALA A 60 2.36 9.85 7.74
C ALA A 60 1.27 8.94 7.14
N ILE A 61 0.32 8.51 7.98
CA ILE A 61 -0.98 8.01 7.51
C ILE A 61 -1.92 9.21 7.37
N THR A 62 -2.66 9.30 6.27
CA THR A 62 -3.61 10.41 6.04
C THR A 62 -4.88 10.24 6.88
N ALA A 63 -5.76 11.25 6.91
CA ALA A 63 -7.07 11.10 7.54
C ALA A 63 -7.88 9.96 6.87
N LYS A 64 -7.88 9.90 5.53
CA LYS A 64 -8.51 8.83 4.76
C LYS A 64 -7.94 7.45 5.08
N GLY A 65 -6.62 7.34 5.21
CA GLY A 65 -5.96 6.09 5.65
C GLY A 65 -6.41 5.63 7.03
N ARG A 66 -6.58 6.57 7.98
CA ARG A 66 -7.11 6.25 9.32
C ARG A 66 -8.57 5.78 9.26
N GLN A 67 -9.41 6.41 8.44
CA GLN A 67 -10.79 5.94 8.22
C GLN A 67 -10.83 4.55 7.60
N ALA A 68 -9.95 4.27 6.64
CA ALA A 68 -9.82 2.95 6.03
C ALA A 68 -9.43 1.87 7.07
N LEU A 69 -8.53 2.20 8.01
CA LEU A 69 -8.15 1.31 9.11
C LEU A 69 -9.28 1.03 10.11
N GLN A 70 -10.27 1.92 10.19
CA GLN A 70 -11.45 1.77 11.04
C GLN A 70 -12.56 0.95 10.36
N GLY A 71 -12.28 0.33 9.20
CA GLY A 71 -13.25 -0.46 8.44
C GLY A 71 -14.27 0.38 7.67
N GLN A 72 -14.10 1.71 7.61
CA GLN A 72 -15.03 2.60 6.91
C GLN A 72 -14.85 2.60 5.39
N LEU A 73 -13.77 2.00 4.89
CA LEU A 73 -13.43 1.94 3.46
C LEU A 73 -13.28 0.51 2.92
N GLU A 74 -13.39 -0.53 3.78
CA GLU A 74 -13.19 -1.93 3.38
C GLU A 74 -14.27 -2.43 2.40
N ASP A 75 -15.43 -1.76 2.33
CA ASP A 75 -16.50 -2.04 1.37
C ASP A 75 -16.17 -1.61 -0.08
N ALA A 76 -15.22 -0.67 -0.27
CA ALA A 76 -14.96 -0.05 -1.57
C ALA A 76 -13.79 -0.67 -2.36
N ILE A 77 -13.06 -1.63 -1.77
CA ILE A 77 -11.83 -2.20 -2.36
C ILE A 77 -11.90 -3.73 -2.51
N ALA A 78 -13.07 -4.34 -2.29
CA ALA A 78 -13.27 -5.75 -2.54
C ALA A 78 -13.41 -6.00 -4.06
N PRO A 79 -12.59 -6.88 -4.67
CA PRO A 79 -12.84 -7.35 -6.01
C PRO A 79 -14.08 -8.26 -5.98
N GLU A 80 -15.17 -7.82 -6.61
CA GLU A 80 -16.08 -8.55 -7.52
C GLU A 80 -16.27 -10.09 -7.42
N HIS A 81 -16.10 -10.73 -6.26
CA HIS A 81 -16.35 -12.17 -6.08
C HIS A 81 -17.74 -12.51 -5.51
N GLN A 82 -18.75 -11.66 -5.80
CA GLN A 82 -20.16 -11.94 -5.49
C GLN A 82 -21.01 -11.96 -6.79
N LEU A 83 -20.59 -12.70 -7.82
CA LEU A 83 -21.47 -13.01 -8.98
C LEU A 83 -21.33 -14.45 -9.50
N ALA A 84 -20.93 -15.42 -8.66
CA ALA A 84 -20.80 -16.81 -9.10
C ALA A 84 -21.37 -17.86 -8.13
N ARG A 85 -22.30 -17.49 -7.25
CA ARG A 85 -23.07 -18.46 -6.46
C ARG A 85 -24.54 -18.06 -6.36
N MET A 86 -25.16 -17.87 -7.51
CA MET A 86 -26.61 -18.03 -7.68
C MET A 86 -26.86 -19.17 -8.66
N HIS A 87 -27.33 -20.28 -8.10
CA HIS A 87 -28.11 -21.39 -8.69
C HIS A 87 -27.38 -22.36 -9.65
N PRO A 88 -27.94 -23.58 -9.86
CA PRO A 88 -29.28 -24.07 -9.53
C PRO A 88 -29.47 -24.73 -8.15
#